data_AF-A0A1E5XSM0-F1
#
_entry.id   AF-A0A1E5XSM0-F1
#
_cell.length_a   1.000
_cell.length_b   1.000
_cell.length_c   1.000
_cell.angle_alpha   90.00
_cell.angle_beta   90.00
_cell.angle_gamma   90.00
#
_symmetry.space_group_name_H-M   'P 1'
#
loop_
_entity.id
_entity.type
_entity.pdbx_description
1 polymer ?
#
loop_
_entity_poly.entity_id
_entity_poly.type
_entity_poly.pdbx_seq_one_letter_code
_entity_poly.pdbx_strand_id
1 'polypeptide(L)'
;MPFRPSLAALAVISMLATPVAALAESAPVTVKVNMARILRINAPASTVIIGNPGIADAAIQDPQTLVLTGKSYGQTNLIVLDAQGNPIADTMIEVVQEQAGLVTVYMGDKRTSLACEPVCQPIIMLGDDQGYTGETIGSASAVAAAAN
;
A
#
# COMPACT_ATOMS: atom_id res chain seq x y z
N MET A 1 28.64 79.34 -3.34
CA MET A 1 29.22 78.81 -2.09
C MET A 1 28.13 78.10 -1.30
N PRO A 2 28.41 76.92 -0.73
CA PRO A 2 27.43 75.84 -0.56
C PRO A 2 27.09 75.56 0.91
N PHE A 3 25.92 74.98 1.18
CA PHE A 3 25.70 74.15 2.38
C PHE A 3 24.78 72.97 2.04
N ARG A 4 25.36 71.77 2.02
CA ARG A 4 24.69 70.45 2.14
C ARG A 4 24.82 70.02 3.61
N PRO A 5 23.82 69.37 4.21
CA PRO A 5 23.88 67.92 4.45
C PRO A 5 22.48 67.27 4.41
N SER A 6 22.23 65.96 4.46
CA SER A 6 23.03 64.74 4.41
C SER A 6 22.07 63.62 3.99
N LEU A 7 22.57 62.68 3.18
CA LEU A 7 21.90 61.42 2.85
C LEU A 7 21.52 60.67 4.14
N ALA A 8 20.23 60.41 4.35
CA ALA A 8 19.78 59.39 5.28
C ALA A 8 19.62 58.08 4.49
N ALA A 9 20.44 57.10 4.86
CA ALA A 9 20.63 55.83 4.20
C ALA A 9 19.38 54.94 4.31
N LEU A 10 18.90 54.44 3.17
CA LEU A 10 17.85 53.44 3.06
C LEU A 10 18.46 52.05 3.36
N ALA A 11 18.38 51.60 4.61
CA ALA A 11 18.83 50.25 4.99
C ALA A 11 17.77 49.22 4.58
N VAL A 12 17.95 48.62 3.41
CA VAL A 12 17.17 47.47 2.94
C VAL A 12 17.72 46.21 3.63
N ILE A 13 17.01 45.73 4.65
CA ILE A 13 17.29 44.43 5.29
C ILE A 13 16.77 43.34 4.34
N SER A 14 17.67 42.80 3.52
CA SER A 14 17.40 41.63 2.68
C SER A 14 17.34 40.39 3.55
N MET A 15 16.13 39.99 3.93
CA MET A 15 15.87 38.75 4.64
C MET A 15 16.18 37.56 3.71
N LEU A 16 17.33 36.90 3.94
CA LEU A 16 17.68 35.66 3.24
C LEU A 16 16.71 34.55 3.69
N ALA A 17 15.65 34.34 2.92
CA ALA A 17 14.81 33.16 3.03
C ALA A 17 15.60 31.96 2.46
N THR A 18 16.21 31.18 3.35
CA THR A 18 16.75 29.87 2.98
C THR A 18 15.57 28.91 2.76
N PRO A 19 15.44 28.28 1.58
CA PRO A 19 14.42 27.26 1.39
C PRO A 19 14.81 26.03 2.22
N VAL A 20 13.98 25.71 3.21
CA VAL A 20 14.07 24.45 3.95
C VAL A 20 13.69 23.34 2.96
N ALA A 21 14.67 22.53 2.55
CA ALA A 21 14.41 21.36 1.74
C ALA A 21 13.58 20.37 2.56
N ALA A 22 12.31 20.21 2.20
CA ALA A 22 11.47 19.16 2.76
C ALA A 22 12.04 17.80 2.34
N LEU A 23 12.46 17.00 3.32
CA LEU A 23 12.85 15.61 3.10
C LEU A 23 11.58 14.85 2.66
N ALA A 24 11.53 14.49 1.38
CA ALA A 24 10.48 13.62 0.86
C ALA A 24 10.73 12.20 1.41
N GLU A 25 10.11 11.89 2.55
CA GLU A 25 9.96 10.50 3.01
C GLU A 25 9.22 9.72 1.91
N SER A 26 9.81 8.64 1.40
CA SER A 26 9.17 7.84 0.37
C SER A 26 7.88 7.25 0.95
N ALA A 27 6.74 7.68 0.43
CA ALA A 27 5.45 7.19 0.88
C ALA A 27 5.36 5.65 0.75
N PRO A 28 4.75 4.94 1.72
CA PRO A 28 4.59 3.49 1.64
C PRO A 28 3.86 3.05 0.37
N VAL A 29 4.24 1.91 -0.17
CA VAL A 29 3.54 1.28 -1.29
C VAL A 29 2.30 0.57 -0.75
N THR A 30 1.14 1.16 -1.00
CA THR A 30 -0.13 0.55 -0.62
C THR A 30 -0.57 -0.50 -1.63
N VAL A 31 -1.00 -1.66 -1.12
CA VAL A 31 -1.67 -2.74 -1.88
C VAL A 31 -2.90 -3.20 -1.13
N LYS A 32 -3.94 -3.64 -1.85
CA LYS A 32 -5.17 -4.13 -1.23
C LYS A 32 -5.05 -5.62 -0.93
N VAL A 33 -5.66 -6.08 0.15
CA VAL A 33 -5.76 -7.52 0.45
C VAL A 33 -6.41 -8.26 -0.73
N ASN A 34 -5.88 -9.44 -1.06
CA ASN A 34 -6.30 -10.29 -2.18
C ASN A 34 -6.16 -9.63 -3.56
N MET A 35 -5.38 -8.56 -3.67
CA MET A 35 -5.10 -7.90 -4.94
C MET A 35 -3.61 -7.84 -5.23
N ALA A 36 -3.31 -7.85 -6.53
CA ALA A 36 -1.96 -7.65 -7.04
C ALA A 36 -1.78 -6.22 -7.57
N ARG A 37 -0.58 -5.69 -7.41
CA ARG A 37 -0.15 -4.40 -7.94
C ARG A 37 1.17 -4.59 -8.68
N ILE A 38 1.25 -4.02 -9.87
CA ILE A 38 2.50 -4.01 -10.65
C ILE A 38 3.39 -2.88 -10.14
N LEU A 39 4.63 -3.20 -9.78
CA LEU A 39 5.67 -2.24 -9.45
C LEU A 39 6.71 -2.24 -10.56
N ARG A 40 7.06 -1.05 -11.03
CA ARG A 40 8.14 -0.84 -11.99
C ARG A 40 9.35 -0.28 -11.28
N ILE A 41 10.51 -0.84 -11.57
CA ILE A 41 11.79 -0.46 -10.96
C ILE A 41 12.75 0.07 -12.02
N ASN A 42 13.70 0.90 -11.59
CA ASN A 42 14.60 1.62 -12.50
C ASN A 42 15.83 0.80 -12.92
N ALA A 43 16.03 -0.39 -12.34
CA ALA A 43 17.16 -1.27 -12.62
C ALA A 43 16.73 -2.75 -12.60
N PRO A 44 17.46 -3.66 -13.28
CA PRO A 44 17.16 -5.08 -13.30
C PRO A 44 17.18 -5.74 -11.91
N ALA A 45 16.05 -6.25 -11.43
CA ALA A 45 15.99 -7.06 -10.22
C ALA A 45 16.48 -8.48 -10.47
N SER A 46 17.30 -8.98 -9.55
CA SER A 46 17.69 -10.40 -9.49
C SER A 46 17.07 -11.12 -8.30
N THR A 47 16.88 -10.43 -7.18
CA THR A 47 16.35 -11.00 -5.94
C THR A 47 15.31 -10.08 -5.33
N VAL A 48 14.25 -10.67 -4.81
CA VAL A 48 13.19 -9.97 -4.07
C VAL A 48 13.04 -10.61 -2.70
N ILE A 49 12.97 -9.77 -1.67
CA ILE A 49 12.85 -10.19 -0.28
C ILE A 49 11.65 -9.45 0.32
N ILE A 50 10.74 -10.21 0.93
CA ILE A 50 9.63 -9.69 1.72
C ILE A 50 9.90 -10.00 3.19
N GLY A 51 9.77 -9.00 4.06
CA GLY A 51 9.98 -9.19 5.50
C GLY A 51 9.02 -10.21 6.12
N ASN A 52 7.73 -10.16 5.76
CA ASN A 52 6.71 -11.12 6.21
C ASN A 52 5.84 -11.65 5.03
N PRO A 53 6.13 -12.86 4.51
CA PRO A 53 5.36 -13.51 3.44
C PRO A 53 3.90 -13.86 3.78
N GLY A 54 3.50 -13.74 5.05
CA GLY A 54 2.10 -13.84 5.47
C GLY A 54 1.28 -12.59 5.14
N ILE A 55 1.94 -11.42 5.11
CA ILE A 55 1.31 -10.11 4.84
C ILE A 55 1.25 -9.81 3.35
N ALA A 56 2.38 -9.96 2.66
CA ALA A 56 2.48 -9.72 1.21
C ALA A 56 3.42 -10.72 0.57
N ASP A 57 3.35 -10.84 -0.75
CA ASP A 57 4.28 -11.64 -1.55
C ASP A 57 4.65 -10.86 -2.82
N ALA A 58 5.83 -11.10 -3.38
CA ALA A 58 6.27 -10.42 -4.60
C ALA A 58 7.07 -11.35 -5.51
N ALA A 59 6.75 -11.32 -6.79
CA ALA A 59 7.41 -12.10 -7.82
C ALA A 59 8.00 -11.20 -8.92
N ILE A 60 9.15 -11.60 -9.47
CA ILE A 60 9.77 -10.96 -10.62
C ILE A 60 9.08 -11.50 -11.88
N GLN A 61 8.38 -10.63 -12.62
CA GLN A 61 7.73 -10.99 -13.88
C GLN A 61 8.70 -10.82 -15.07
N ASP A 62 9.44 -9.72 -15.05
CA ASP A 62 10.53 -9.43 -15.97
C ASP A 62 11.60 -8.59 -15.22
N PRO A 63 12.78 -8.35 -15.81
CA PRO A 63 13.87 -7.69 -15.09
C PRO A 63 13.50 -6.35 -14.43
N GLN A 64 12.51 -5.61 -14.93
CA GLN A 64 12.12 -4.30 -14.39
C GLN A 64 10.69 -4.25 -13.85
N THR A 65 10.00 -5.39 -13.79
CA THR A 65 8.60 -5.48 -13.39
C THR A 65 8.40 -6.53 -12.31
N LEU A 66 7.87 -6.07 -11.18
CA LEU A 66 7.50 -6.91 -10.03
C LEU A 66 5.99 -6.97 -9.90
N VAL A 67 5.46 -8.12 -9.55
CA VAL A 67 4.06 -8.32 -9.17
C VAL A 67 4.00 -8.47 -7.67
N LEU A 68 3.49 -7.45 -6.97
CA LEU A 68 3.27 -7.45 -5.53
C LEU A 68 1.84 -7.90 -5.24
N THR A 69 1.63 -8.88 -4.37
CA THR A 69 0.32 -9.39 -3.96
C THR A 69 0.11 -9.16 -2.47
N GLY A 70 -0.98 -8.49 -2.10
CA GLY A 70 -1.41 -8.36 -0.71
C GLY A 70 -2.12 -9.62 -0.24
N LYS A 71 -1.69 -10.23 0.87
CA LYS A 71 -2.24 -11.49 1.40
C LYS A 71 -3.04 -11.27 2.68
N SER A 72 -2.46 -10.58 3.66
CA SER A 72 -3.13 -10.24 4.91
C SER A 72 -2.89 -8.79 5.29
N TYR A 73 -3.76 -8.26 6.15
CA TYR A 73 -3.59 -6.91 6.69
C TYR A 73 -2.26 -6.77 7.45
N GLY A 74 -1.69 -5.58 7.36
CA GLY A 74 -0.49 -5.21 8.12
C GLY A 74 0.48 -4.38 7.31
N GLN A 75 1.64 -4.14 7.91
CA GLN A 75 2.77 -3.49 7.26
C GLN A 75 3.95 -4.46 7.21
N THR A 76 4.64 -4.48 6.08
CA THR A 76 5.89 -5.22 5.90
C THR A 76 6.82 -4.40 5.01
N ASN A 77 7.99 -4.90 4.68
CA ASN A 77 8.93 -4.24 3.79
C ASN A 77 9.25 -5.14 2.58
N LEU A 78 9.55 -4.48 1.48
CA LEU A 78 10.00 -5.07 0.23
C LEU A 78 11.41 -4.57 -0.06
N ILE A 79 12.36 -5.49 -0.15
CA ILE A 79 13.74 -5.22 -0.54
C ILE A 79 13.99 -5.89 -1.89
N VAL A 80 14.50 -5.11 -2.84
CA VAL A 80 14.82 -5.56 -4.19
C VAL A 80 16.32 -5.40 -4.40
N LEU A 81 17.00 -6.47 -4.82
CA LEU A 81 18.44 -6.48 -5.06
C LEU A 81 18.77 -6.73 -6.53
N ASP A 82 19.87 -6.13 -6.99
CA ASP A 82 20.48 -6.45 -8.29
C ASP A 82 21.26 -7.78 -8.26
N ALA A 83 21.85 -8.16 -9.39
CA ALA A 83 22.64 -9.39 -9.50
C ALA A 83 23.96 -9.35 -8.70
N GLN A 84 24.41 -8.18 -8.28
CA GLN A 84 25.60 -7.96 -7.47
C GLN A 84 25.28 -7.91 -5.96
N GLY A 85 23.99 -7.96 -5.60
CA GLY A 85 23.51 -7.89 -4.22
C GLY A 85 23.32 -6.47 -3.69
N ASN A 86 23.40 -5.43 -4.55
CA ASN A 86 23.14 -4.06 -4.11
C ASN A 86 21.61 -3.81 -4.04
N PRO A 87 21.14 -3.05 -3.05
CA PRO A 87 19.73 -2.69 -2.95
C PRO A 87 19.32 -1.69 -4.04
N ILE A 88 18.34 -2.08 -4.85
CA ILE A 88 17.66 -1.24 -5.84
C ILE A 88 16.53 -0.46 -5.17
N ALA A 89 15.79 -1.11 -4.27
CA ALA A 89 14.70 -0.52 -3.53
C ALA A 89 14.60 -1.15 -2.13
N ASP A 90 14.28 -0.31 -1.15
CA ASP A 90 13.85 -0.71 0.19
C ASP A 90 12.64 0.17 0.52
N THR A 91 11.45 -0.43 0.60
CA THR A 91 10.21 0.32 0.79
C THR A 91 9.25 -0.41 1.70
N MET A 92 8.50 0.36 2.49
CA MET A 92 7.40 -0.18 3.28
C MET A 92 6.22 -0.50 2.39
N ILE A 93 5.66 -1.69 2.58
CA ILE A 93 4.41 -2.16 1.99
C ILE A 93 3.33 -2.06 3.04
N GLU A 94 2.26 -1.36 2.71
CA GLU A 94 1.07 -1.30 3.54
C GLU A 94 -0.07 -2.07 2.85
N VAL A 95 -0.55 -3.12 3.52
CA VAL A 95 -1.64 -3.93 3.00
C VAL A 95 -2.94 -3.50 3.67
N VAL A 96 -3.76 -2.80 2.89
CA VAL A 96 -5.03 -2.23 3.36
C VAL A 96 -6.22 -3.05 2.90
N GLN A 97 -7.34 -2.86 3.57
CA GLN A 97 -8.62 -3.34 3.08
C GLN A 97 -9.05 -2.51 1.89
N GLU A 98 -9.61 -3.17 0.86
CA GLU A 98 -10.37 -2.43 -0.13
C GLU A 98 -11.63 -1.87 0.53
N GLN A 99 -11.66 -0.56 0.81
CA GLN A 99 -12.79 0.05 1.53
C GLN A 99 -14.00 0.28 0.63
N ALA A 100 -13.84 0.19 -0.69
CA ALA A 100 -14.95 0.34 -1.63
C ALA A 100 -15.86 -0.90 -1.58
N GLY A 101 -17.13 -0.69 -1.25
CA GLY A 101 -18.16 -1.72 -1.27
C GLY A 101 -18.12 -2.72 -0.10
N LEU A 102 -17.19 -2.61 0.86
CA LEU A 102 -17.19 -3.55 1.99
C LEU A 102 -18.08 -3.10 3.13
N VAL A 103 -18.96 -4.00 3.57
CA VAL A 103 -19.88 -3.79 4.69
C VAL A 103 -19.66 -4.89 5.71
N THR A 104 -19.39 -4.51 6.96
CA THR A 104 -19.36 -5.46 8.08
C THR A 104 -20.64 -5.31 8.90
N VAL A 105 -21.35 -6.40 9.10
CA VAL A 105 -22.57 -6.44 9.91
C VAL A 105 -22.28 -7.16 11.23
N TYR A 106 -22.58 -6.49 12.34
CA TYR A 106 -22.45 -7.02 13.70
C TYR A 106 -23.83 -7.33 14.27
N MET A 107 -24.04 -8.58 14.69
CA MET A 107 -25.25 -9.06 15.36
C MET A 107 -24.87 -9.69 16.69
N GLY A 108 -24.61 -8.84 17.70
CA GLY A 108 -24.04 -9.29 18.98
C GLY A 108 -22.55 -9.62 18.82
N ASP A 109 -22.17 -10.84 19.19
CA ASP A 109 -20.83 -11.39 19.03
C ASP A 109 -20.55 -11.92 17.61
N LYS A 110 -21.59 -12.00 16.78
CA LYS A 110 -21.48 -12.44 15.39
C LYS A 110 -21.08 -11.29 14.49
N ARG A 111 -19.97 -11.48 13.78
CA ARG A 111 -19.49 -10.56 12.75
C ARG A 111 -19.62 -11.22 11.39
N THR A 112 -20.11 -10.50 10.39
CA THR A 112 -20.17 -10.99 9.01
C THR A 112 -19.68 -9.91 8.05
N SER A 113 -18.97 -10.32 7.00
CA SER A 113 -18.39 -9.39 6.03
C SER A 113 -19.04 -9.59 4.66
N LEU A 114 -19.42 -8.49 4.01
CA LEU A 114 -20.10 -8.43 2.72
C LEU A 114 -19.35 -7.52 1.75
N ALA A 115 -19.39 -7.86 0.46
CA ALA A 115 -18.99 -6.98 -0.64
C ALA A 115 -20.22 -6.54 -1.43
N CYS A 116 -20.45 -5.24 -1.53
CA CYS A 116 -21.66 -4.61 -2.03
C CYS A 116 -21.35 -3.71 -3.24
N GLU A 117 -21.85 -4.12 -4.40
CA GLU A 117 -21.83 -3.33 -5.64
C GLU A 117 -22.82 -3.94 -6.65
N PRO A 118 -23.96 -3.32 -7.01
CA PRO A 118 -24.90 -2.57 -6.16
C PRO A 118 -25.68 -3.48 -5.18
N VAL A 119 -25.50 -4.81 -5.25
CA VAL A 119 -26.12 -5.80 -4.34
C VAL A 119 -25.01 -6.43 -3.50
N CYS A 120 -25.27 -6.61 -2.20
CA CYS A 120 -24.33 -7.25 -1.29
C CYS A 120 -24.23 -8.75 -1.52
N GLN A 121 -23.00 -9.24 -1.65
CA GLN A 121 -22.65 -10.65 -1.75
C GLN A 121 -21.79 -11.06 -0.55
N PRO A 122 -21.94 -12.30 -0.06
CA PRO A 122 -21.17 -12.79 1.06
C PRO A 122 -19.70 -12.96 0.70
N ILE A 123 -18.81 -12.52 1.60
CA ILE A 123 -17.36 -12.78 1.55
C ILE A 123 -16.90 -13.29 2.91
N ILE A 124 -15.73 -13.92 2.95
CA ILE A 124 -15.14 -14.43 4.19
C ILE A 124 -13.96 -13.54 4.57
N MET A 125 -13.97 -13.04 5.80
CA MET A 125 -12.85 -12.33 6.41
C MET A 125 -12.44 -12.90 7.75
N LEU A 126 -11.19 -12.64 8.13
CA LEU A 126 -10.67 -13.02 9.44
C LEU A 126 -11.51 -12.37 10.54
N GLY A 127 -12.03 -13.21 11.44
CA GLY A 127 -12.88 -12.78 12.55
C GLY A 127 -14.37 -12.72 12.24
N ASP A 128 -14.81 -13.20 11.07
CA ASP A 128 -16.22 -13.47 10.82
C ASP A 128 -16.71 -14.68 11.64
N ASP A 129 -18.03 -14.72 11.88
CA ASP A 129 -18.73 -15.79 12.55
C ASP A 129 -18.44 -17.14 11.85
N GLN A 130 -18.19 -18.16 12.66
CA GLN A 130 -17.84 -19.50 12.18
C GLN A 130 -18.98 -20.14 11.38
N GLY A 131 -20.23 -19.92 11.78
CA GLY A 131 -21.41 -20.44 11.09
C GLY A 131 -21.57 -19.80 9.71
N TYR A 132 -21.52 -18.47 9.64
CA TYR A 132 -21.54 -17.71 8.39
C TYR A 132 -20.41 -18.12 7.44
N THR A 133 -19.20 -18.29 7.97
CA THR A 133 -18.04 -18.77 7.20
C THR A 133 -18.30 -20.16 6.64
N GLY A 134 -18.82 -21.09 7.45
CA GLY A 134 -19.17 -22.44 7.02
C GLY A 134 -20.23 -22.48 5.91
N GLU A 135 -21.29 -21.68 6.04
CA GLU A 135 -22.36 -21.57 5.02
C GLU A 135 -21.85 -21.01 3.70
N THR A 136 -20.99 -19.99 3.75
CA THR A 136 -20.39 -19.36 2.57
C THR A 136 -19.46 -20.33 1.84
N ILE A 137 -18.63 -21.09 2.56
CA ILE A 137 -17.78 -22.16 1.99
C ILE A 137 -18.65 -23.26 1.38
N GLY A 138 -19.70 -23.70 2.10
CA GLY A 138 -20.63 -24.71 1.60
C GLY A 138 -21.28 -24.29 0.28
N SER A 139 -21.75 -23.05 0.21
CA SER A 139 -22.34 -22.47 -1.01
C SER A 139 -21.33 -22.42 -2.15
N ALA A 140 -20.10 -21.97 -1.90
CA ALA A 140 -19.05 -21.91 -2.91
C ALA A 140 -18.69 -23.31 -3.45
N SER A 141 -18.63 -24.31 -2.55
CA SER A 141 -18.34 -25.71 -2.92
C SER A 141 -19.45 -26.34 -3.77
N ALA A 142 -20.72 -26.02 -3.49
CA ALA A 142 -21.86 -26.51 -4.26
C ALA A 142 -21.87 -25.92 -5.68
N VAL A 143 -21.57 -24.62 -5.82
CA VAL A 143 -21.42 -23.98 -7.14
C VAL A 143 -20.26 -24.61 -7.92
N ALA A 144 -19.12 -24.85 -7.28
CA ALA A 144 -17.98 -25.51 -7.92
C ALA A 144 -18.28 -26.94 -8.37
N ALA A 145 -19.07 -27.69 -7.58
CA ALA A 145 -19.50 -29.04 -7.93
C ALA A 145 -20.47 -29.06 -9.12
N ALA A 146 -21.37 -28.08 -9.21
CA ALA A 146 -22.35 -27.97 -10.30
C ALA A 146 -21.75 -27.48 -11.63
N ALA A 147 -20.52 -26.97 -11.62
CA ALA A 147 -19.83 -26.50 -12.82
C ALA A 147 -19.10 -27.63 -13.60
N ASN A 148 -19.07 -28.85 -13.05
CA ASN A 148 -18.53 -30.06 -13.69
C ASN A 148 -19.64 -31.03 -14.08
#